data_AF-A0A9W6ANA0-F1
#
_entry.id   AF-A0A9W6ANA0-F1
#
_cell.length_a   1.000
_cell.length_b   1.000
_cell.length_c   1.000
_cell.angle_alpha   90.00
_cell.angle_beta   90.00
_cell.angle_gamma   90.00
#
_symmetry.space_group_name_H-M   'P 1'
#
loop_
_entity.id
_entity.type
_entity.pdbx_description
1 polymer ?
#
loop_
_entity_poly.entity_id
_entity_poly.type
_entity_poly.pdbx_seq_one_letter_code
_entity_poly.pdbx_strand_id
1 'polypeptide(L)'
;MPQPQTYRRRVSVACEVCRRKRIKLQSQDGKGGNKDISGAQSQSLDPIDDITDVLGGLSIGEGDQLRYFGSRSNLSFMERQGAKPFTFRENPNQPLQPIDVDPEIREELLDIYWNWQNPWQYLVYQKVFLRSLEARLDDGYCTPLLLYSMLALAARYSDNPKVRTVPNDSSTAGDDFSKKAQALLFEEIKAPRVSTVVAAAHLSLFEMAKDNEPSGWIYLGIAIRMAYNLGLHINPHLWVLSGSMTPDEVELRSIAWWGCYMIEK
;
A
#
# COMPACT_ATOMS: atom_id res chain seq x y z
N MET A 1 -20.47 34.38 -5.59
CA MET A 1 -20.48 33.35 -4.55
C MET A 1 -21.79 32.57 -4.58
N PRO A 2 -21.81 31.29 -4.98
CA PRO A 2 -22.92 30.37 -4.72
C PRO A 2 -22.63 29.44 -3.52
N GLN A 3 -23.70 28.98 -2.86
CA GLN A 3 -23.76 28.39 -1.52
C GLN A 3 -23.37 26.87 -1.40
N PRO A 4 -23.09 26.36 -0.17
CA PRO A 4 -22.42 25.08 0.11
C PRO A 4 -23.27 23.79 0.02
N GLN A 5 -24.54 23.85 -0.41
CA GLN A 5 -25.46 22.71 -0.25
C GLN A 5 -25.40 21.65 -1.36
N THR A 6 -24.83 21.97 -2.52
CA THR A 6 -24.81 21.06 -3.68
C THR A 6 -23.73 19.96 -3.59
N TYR A 7 -22.71 20.13 -2.74
CA TYR A 7 -21.59 19.18 -2.64
C TYR A 7 -21.94 17.90 -1.83
N ARG A 8 -22.86 17.99 -0.84
CA ARG A 8 -23.22 16.85 0.03
C ARG A 8 -23.95 15.70 -0.67
N ARG A 9 -24.56 15.91 -1.84
CA ARG A 9 -25.38 14.87 -2.49
C ARG A 9 -24.58 13.79 -3.23
N ARG A 10 -23.34 14.05 -3.66
CA ARG A 10 -22.54 13.05 -4.41
C ARG A 10 -21.91 11.98 -3.51
N VAL A 11 -21.66 12.29 -2.23
CA VAL A 11 -21.03 11.37 -1.26
C VAL A 11 -21.99 10.25 -0.80
N SER A 12 -23.31 10.49 -0.85
CA SER A 12 -24.33 9.53 -0.40
C SER A 12 -24.48 8.29 -1.29
N VAL A 13 -24.22 8.41 -2.60
CA VAL A 13 -24.59 7.37 -3.57
C VAL A 13 -23.58 6.21 -3.58
N ALA A 14 -22.30 6.49 -3.33
CA ALA A 14 -21.25 5.47 -3.29
C ALA A 14 -21.36 4.54 -2.05
N CYS A 15 -21.82 5.07 -0.91
CA CYS A 15 -21.97 4.32 0.34
C CYS A 15 -23.09 3.26 0.28
N GLU A 16 -24.15 3.52 -0.49
CA GLU A 16 -25.32 2.65 -0.55
C GLU A 16 -25.11 1.41 -1.47
N VAL A 17 -24.25 1.55 -2.49
CA VAL A 17 -23.89 0.45 -3.40
C VAL A 17 -23.03 -0.61 -2.71
N CYS A 18 -22.10 -0.22 -1.84
CA CYS A 18 -21.31 -1.16 -1.04
C CYS A 18 -22.16 -1.91 0.01
N ARG A 19 -23.18 -1.25 0.59
CA ARG A 19 -24.02 -1.85 1.63
C ARG A 19 -24.95 -2.95 1.08
N ARG A 20 -25.43 -2.82 -0.17
CA ARG A 20 -26.32 -3.82 -0.81
C ARG A 20 -25.60 -5.10 -1.23
N LYS A 21 -24.29 -5.07 -1.52
CA LYS A 21 -23.52 -6.28 -1.86
C LYS A 21 -23.24 -7.18 -0.65
N ARG A 22 -23.12 -6.60 0.56
CA ARG A 22 -22.80 -7.35 1.79
C ARG A 22 -23.96 -8.22 2.30
N ILE A 23 -25.22 -7.85 2.01
CA ILE A 23 -26.41 -8.57 2.49
C ILE A 23 -26.68 -9.85 1.68
N LYS A 24 -26.27 -9.91 0.40
CA LYS A 24 -26.52 -11.09 -0.46
C LYS A 24 -25.58 -12.28 -0.22
N LEU A 25 -24.46 -12.07 0.47
CA LEU A 25 -23.45 -13.11 0.73
C LEU A 25 -23.68 -13.90 2.02
N GLN A 26 -24.65 -13.52 2.86
CA GLN A 26 -24.90 -14.19 4.15
C GLN A 26 -26.08 -15.18 4.14
N SER A 27 -26.76 -15.39 3.00
CA SER A 27 -27.98 -16.22 2.94
C SER A 27 -27.79 -17.60 2.30
N GLN A 28 -26.57 -18.05 2.03
CA GLN A 28 -26.29 -19.32 1.37
C GLN A 28 -25.16 -20.08 2.07
N ASP A 29 -25.36 -20.48 3.32
CA ASP A 29 -24.57 -21.57 3.90
C ASP A 29 -25.43 -22.36 4.89
N GLY A 30 -25.79 -23.58 4.51
CA GLY A 30 -26.55 -24.49 5.36
C GLY A 30 -27.05 -25.73 4.63
N LYS A 31 -26.22 -26.79 4.61
CA LYS A 31 -26.57 -28.18 4.99
C LYS A 31 -25.44 -29.16 4.66
N GLY A 32 -24.95 -29.84 5.71
CA GLY A 32 -23.99 -30.94 5.62
C GLY A 32 -24.62 -32.32 5.43
N GLY A 33 -23.76 -33.32 5.22
CA GLY A 33 -24.11 -34.75 5.19
C GLY A 33 -22.86 -35.64 5.07
N ASN A 34 -22.66 -36.50 6.06
CA ASN A 34 -21.51 -37.39 6.32
C ASN A 34 -21.59 -38.71 5.54
N LYS A 35 -20.45 -39.36 5.20
CA LYS A 35 -20.32 -40.84 5.06
C LYS A 35 -18.84 -41.28 4.88
N ASP A 36 -18.49 -42.33 5.61
CA ASP A 36 -17.16 -42.92 5.77
C ASP A 36 -16.77 -44.02 4.73
N ILE A 37 -15.47 -44.39 4.77
CA ILE A 37 -14.81 -45.72 4.55
C ILE A 37 -13.99 -45.94 3.25
N SER A 38 -12.66 -45.95 3.47
CA SER A 38 -11.55 -46.78 2.95
C SER A 38 -11.19 -46.88 1.45
N GLY A 39 -9.90 -46.75 1.16
CA GLY A 39 -9.24 -47.36 -0.01
C GLY A 39 -7.96 -46.64 -0.42
N ALA A 40 -6.81 -47.30 -0.30
CA ALA A 40 -5.50 -46.78 -0.71
C ALA A 40 -5.48 -46.41 -2.20
N GLN A 41 -5.22 -45.14 -2.52
CA GLN A 41 -4.91 -44.68 -3.87
C GLN A 41 -3.87 -43.56 -3.83
N SER A 42 -2.94 -43.63 -4.79
CA SER A 42 -1.92 -42.65 -5.15
C SER A 42 -2.39 -41.21 -4.91
N GLN A 43 -1.57 -40.40 -4.22
CA GLN A 43 -1.81 -38.96 -4.07
C GLN A 43 -1.81 -38.30 -5.46
N SER A 44 -3.00 -38.24 -6.07
CA SER A 44 -3.29 -37.32 -7.16
C SER A 44 -3.24 -35.92 -6.57
N LEU A 45 -2.30 -35.10 -7.04
CA LEU A 45 -2.34 -33.66 -6.79
C LEU A 45 -3.70 -33.12 -7.23
N ASP A 46 -4.29 -32.27 -6.40
CA ASP A 46 -5.63 -31.72 -6.62
C ASP A 46 -5.61 -30.89 -7.93
N PRO A 47 -6.54 -31.06 -8.88
CA PRO A 47 -6.55 -30.27 -10.12
C PRO A 47 -6.59 -28.76 -9.90
N ILE A 48 -7.05 -28.34 -8.72
CA ILE A 48 -7.02 -26.93 -8.27
C ILE A 48 -5.57 -26.47 -8.01
N ASP A 49 -4.73 -27.33 -7.43
CA ASP A 49 -3.31 -27.04 -7.17
C ASP A 49 -2.54 -26.84 -8.49
N ASP A 50 -2.82 -27.69 -9.49
CA ASP A 50 -2.29 -27.57 -10.86
C ASP A 50 -2.70 -26.25 -11.55
N ILE A 51 -3.89 -25.71 -11.24
CA ILE A 51 -4.35 -24.41 -11.78
C ILE A 51 -3.71 -23.23 -11.02
N THR A 52 -3.48 -23.37 -9.71
CA THR A 52 -2.74 -22.35 -8.96
C THR A 52 -1.28 -22.23 -9.39
N ASP A 53 -0.64 -23.33 -9.82
CA ASP A 53 0.67 -23.28 -10.48
C ASP A 53 0.62 -22.47 -11.80
N VAL A 54 -0.55 -22.37 -12.44
CA VAL A 54 -0.80 -21.54 -13.65
C VAL A 54 -1.04 -20.05 -13.33
N LEU A 55 -1.20 -19.67 -12.05
CA LEU A 55 -1.42 -18.27 -11.62
C LEU A 55 -0.18 -17.60 -11.04
N GLY A 56 0.94 -18.30 -10.87
CA GLY A 56 2.15 -17.74 -10.25
C GLY A 56 2.04 -17.67 -8.73
N GLY A 57 3.19 -17.56 -8.07
CA GLY A 57 3.30 -17.62 -6.60
C GLY A 57 3.97 -16.38 -6.01
N LEU A 58 3.71 -16.11 -4.72
CA LEU A 58 4.56 -15.22 -3.93
C LEU A 58 5.71 -16.03 -3.35
N SER A 59 6.94 -15.60 -3.58
CA SER A 59 8.13 -16.17 -2.92
C SER A 59 9.07 -15.06 -2.43
N ILE A 60 10.04 -15.45 -1.61
CA ILE A 60 11.01 -14.50 -1.06
C ILE A 60 12.00 -14.12 -2.17
N GLY A 61 12.03 -12.83 -2.49
CA GLY A 61 13.01 -12.25 -3.38
C GLY A 61 14.27 -11.79 -2.65
N GLU A 62 15.20 -11.20 -3.38
CA GLU A 62 16.37 -10.54 -2.82
C GLU A 62 15.94 -9.44 -1.82
N GLY A 63 16.49 -9.48 -0.59
CA GLY A 63 16.16 -8.58 0.52
C GLY A 63 15.03 -9.07 1.45
N ASP A 64 14.80 -10.39 1.54
CA ASP A 64 13.78 -11.03 2.40
C ASP A 64 12.35 -10.47 2.20
N GLN A 65 12.11 -9.91 1.01
CA GLN A 65 10.85 -9.29 0.64
C GLN A 65 10.05 -10.17 -0.29
N LEU A 66 8.75 -10.17 -0.05
CA LEU A 66 7.80 -11.03 -0.73
C LEU A 66 7.49 -10.49 -2.13
N ARG A 67 7.87 -11.24 -3.17
CA ARG A 67 7.70 -10.87 -4.58
C ARG A 67 6.80 -11.86 -5.31
N TYR A 68 6.08 -11.36 -6.30
CA TYR A 68 5.22 -12.14 -7.18
C TYR A 68 5.97 -12.61 -8.41
N PHE A 69 5.98 -13.93 -8.58
CA PHE A 69 6.51 -14.62 -9.73
C PHE A 69 5.34 -15.18 -10.50
N GLY A 70 5.10 -14.62 -11.69
CA GLY A 70 4.06 -15.11 -12.58
C GLY A 70 4.28 -16.57 -12.98
N SER A 71 3.25 -17.22 -13.47
CA SER A 71 3.27 -18.66 -13.82
C SER A 71 4.25 -19.10 -14.89
N ARG A 72 4.88 -18.15 -15.60
CA ARG A 72 5.96 -18.44 -16.55
C ARG A 72 7.35 -18.39 -15.92
N SER A 73 7.45 -18.00 -14.65
CA SER A 73 8.69 -17.98 -13.91
C SER A 73 8.90 -19.34 -13.25
N ASN A 74 9.93 -20.09 -13.65
CA ASN A 74 10.29 -21.38 -13.04
C ASN A 74 10.62 -21.31 -11.54
N LEU A 75 10.67 -20.10 -10.96
CA LEU A 75 10.96 -19.86 -9.54
C LEU A 75 9.78 -20.22 -8.62
N SER A 76 8.54 -20.25 -9.14
CA SER A 76 7.37 -20.66 -8.34
C SER A 76 7.48 -22.11 -7.83
N PHE A 77 8.21 -22.96 -8.55
CA PHE A 77 8.43 -24.37 -8.21
C PHE A 77 9.54 -24.60 -7.18
N MET A 78 10.40 -23.62 -6.89
CA MET A 78 11.64 -23.84 -6.14
C MET A 78 11.49 -23.86 -4.61
N GLU A 79 10.32 -23.56 -4.04
CA GLU A 79 10.21 -23.37 -2.59
C GLU A 79 9.03 -24.13 -1.95
N ARG A 80 9.15 -25.46 -1.87
CA ARG A 80 8.41 -26.31 -0.92
C ARG A 80 9.31 -26.93 0.17
N GLN A 81 10.61 -26.67 0.17
CA GLN A 81 11.55 -27.27 1.13
C GLN A 81 11.99 -26.25 2.19
N GLY A 82 11.26 -26.22 3.30
CA GLY A 82 11.79 -25.68 4.57
C GLY A 82 11.55 -24.19 4.87
N ALA A 83 10.55 -23.55 4.26
CA ALA A 83 10.23 -22.15 4.55
C ALA A 83 9.82 -21.97 6.03
N LYS A 84 10.54 -21.09 6.74
CA LYS A 84 10.15 -20.55 8.05
C LYS A 84 8.75 -19.92 7.92
N PRO A 85 7.94 -19.86 8.99
CA PRO A 85 6.68 -19.13 8.96
C PRO A 85 6.93 -17.72 8.41
N PHE A 86 6.21 -17.40 7.33
CA PHE A 86 6.32 -16.17 6.58
C PHE A 86 6.22 -14.96 7.53
N THR A 87 7.26 -14.14 7.57
CA THR A 87 7.20 -12.84 8.23
C THR A 87 7.46 -11.77 7.20
N PHE A 88 6.49 -10.90 6.96
CA PHE A 88 6.57 -9.70 6.12
C PHE A 88 7.68 -8.71 6.54
N ARG A 89 8.34 -8.95 7.67
CA ARG A 89 9.24 -8.05 8.37
C ARG A 89 10.67 -8.58 8.36
N GLU A 90 11.56 -7.94 7.61
CA GLU A 90 12.96 -7.86 8.03
C GLU A 90 13.00 -7.10 9.35
N ASN A 91 13.37 -7.79 10.45
CA ASN A 91 13.51 -7.24 11.80
C ASN A 91 12.30 -6.42 12.32
N PRO A 92 11.31 -7.06 12.96
CA PRO A 92 10.06 -6.45 13.42
C PRO A 92 10.12 -5.19 14.32
N ASN A 93 11.29 -4.71 14.74
CA ASN A 93 11.42 -3.67 15.78
C ASN A 93 12.65 -2.77 15.60
N GLN A 94 13.06 -2.47 14.36
CA GLN A 94 14.10 -1.44 14.20
C GLN A 94 13.54 -0.07 14.58
N PRO A 95 14.29 0.76 15.33
CA PRO A 95 13.88 2.13 15.59
C PRO A 95 13.66 2.86 14.28
N LEU A 96 12.53 3.57 14.18
CA LEU A 96 12.27 4.46 13.05
C LEU A 96 13.41 5.46 12.94
N GLN A 97 14.04 5.53 11.77
CA GLN A 97 15.13 6.48 11.56
C GLN A 97 14.62 7.92 11.76
N PRO A 98 15.37 8.76 12.49
CA PRO A 98 14.96 10.13 12.73
C PRO A 98 14.88 10.89 11.41
N ILE A 99 13.75 11.55 11.17
CA ILE A 99 13.62 12.51 10.07
C ILE A 99 14.11 13.88 10.53
N ASP A 100 14.77 14.59 9.63
CA ASP A 100 15.28 15.94 9.85
C ASP A 100 14.17 16.95 9.52
N VAL A 101 13.18 17.01 10.43
CA VAL A 101 12.01 17.89 10.38
C VAL A 101 11.63 18.31 11.80
N ASP A 102 11.31 19.59 11.99
CA ASP A 102 10.79 20.12 13.25
C ASP A 102 9.52 19.34 13.68
N PRO A 103 9.45 18.78 14.90
CA PRO A 103 8.30 18.03 15.38
C PRO A 103 6.97 18.78 15.25
N GLU A 104 6.96 20.09 15.49
CA GLU A 104 5.74 20.91 15.39
C GLU A 104 5.23 20.96 13.95
N ILE A 105 6.14 21.18 12.99
CA ILE A 105 5.81 21.19 11.56
C ILE A 105 5.35 19.81 11.11
N ARG A 106 6.05 18.75 11.55
CA ARG A 106 5.69 17.37 11.22
C ARG A 106 4.26 17.06 11.66
N GLU A 107 3.89 17.43 12.88
CA GLU A 107 2.55 17.17 13.43
C GLU A 107 1.48 18.00 12.70
N GLU A 108 1.74 19.29 12.45
CA GLU A 108 0.87 20.16 11.64
C GLU A 108 0.58 19.54 10.25
N LEU A 109 1.63 19.12 9.55
CA LEU A 109 1.51 18.55 8.22
C LEU A 109 0.84 17.17 8.22
N LEU A 110 1.07 16.34 9.23
CA LEU A 110 0.36 15.07 9.36
C LEU A 110 -1.14 15.30 9.59
N ASP A 111 -1.52 16.27 10.41
CA ASP A 111 -2.93 16.63 10.61
C ASP A 111 -3.57 17.11 9.31
N ILE A 112 -2.87 17.94 8.54
CA ILE A 112 -3.34 18.38 7.22
C ILE A 112 -3.50 17.18 6.28
N TYR A 113 -2.53 16.27 6.25
CA TYR A 113 -2.58 15.06 5.40
C TYR A 113 -3.83 14.23 5.68
N TRP A 114 -4.14 13.95 6.95
CA TRP A 114 -5.29 13.13 7.34
C TRP A 114 -6.63 13.81 7.07
N ASN A 115 -6.69 15.14 7.20
CA ASN A 115 -7.92 15.90 7.01
C ASN A 115 -8.24 16.16 5.53
N TRP A 116 -7.23 16.32 4.67
CA TRP A 116 -7.41 16.79 3.31
C TRP A 116 -6.93 15.82 2.24
N GLN A 117 -5.71 15.29 2.37
CA GLN A 117 -5.09 14.47 1.32
C GLN A 117 -5.62 13.04 1.30
N ASN A 118 -5.57 12.33 2.43
CA ASN A 118 -5.97 10.92 2.51
C ASN A 118 -7.46 10.66 2.22
N PRO A 119 -8.42 11.53 2.63
CA PRO A 119 -9.83 11.34 2.27
C PRO A 119 -10.09 11.52 0.77
N TRP A 120 -9.30 12.34 0.08
CA TRP A 120 -9.42 12.56 -1.36
C TRP A 120 -8.73 11.44 -2.16
N GLN A 121 -7.56 10.99 -1.72
CA GLN A 121 -6.79 9.89 -2.31
C GLN A 121 -6.38 8.91 -1.20
N TYR A 122 -7.23 7.91 -0.98
CA TYR A 122 -7.03 6.94 0.09
C TYR A 122 -5.90 5.97 -0.26
N LEU A 123 -4.68 6.34 0.15
CA LEU A 123 -3.44 5.64 -0.11
C LEU A 123 -2.80 5.07 1.16
N VAL A 124 -3.08 5.68 2.31
CA VAL A 124 -2.46 5.29 3.58
C VAL A 124 -3.51 4.78 4.56
N TYR A 125 -3.26 3.58 5.10
CA TYR A 125 -4.06 3.01 6.16
C TYR A 125 -3.72 3.68 7.50
N GLN A 126 -4.45 4.74 7.81
CA GLN A 126 -4.17 5.64 8.94
C GLN A 126 -3.98 4.91 10.27
N LYS A 127 -4.84 3.95 10.60
CA LYS A 127 -4.78 3.21 11.88
C LYS A 127 -3.43 2.51 12.07
N VAL A 128 -2.95 1.81 11.04
CA VAL A 128 -1.70 1.05 11.12
C VAL A 128 -0.52 2.01 11.10
N PHE A 129 -0.56 3.05 10.26
CA PHE A 129 0.50 4.04 10.21
C PHE A 129 0.72 4.75 11.56
N LEU A 130 -0.36 5.23 12.20
CA LEU A 130 -0.27 5.94 13.47
C LEU A 130 0.23 5.04 14.60
N ARG A 131 -0.20 3.78 14.65
CA ARG A 131 0.30 2.78 15.62
C ARG A 131 1.81 2.66 15.56
N SER A 132 2.37 2.60 14.36
CA SER A 132 3.81 2.40 14.15
C SER A 132 4.62 3.68 14.37
N LEU A 133 4.04 4.84 14.03
CA LEU A 133 4.60 6.15 14.34
C LEU A 133 4.70 6.39 15.86
N GLU A 134 3.64 6.07 16.61
CA GLU A 134 3.60 6.20 18.08
C GLU A 134 4.62 5.28 18.75
N ALA A 135 4.74 4.04 18.26
CA ALA A 135 5.73 3.08 18.72
C ALA A 135 7.17 3.45 18.34
N ARG A 136 7.37 4.41 17.41
CA ARG A 136 8.66 4.77 16.81
C ARG A 136 9.40 3.57 16.22
N LEU A 137 8.66 2.67 15.58
CA LEU A 137 9.19 1.46 14.96
C LEU A 137 9.04 1.55 13.44
N ASP A 138 10.11 1.20 12.72
CA ASP A 138 9.99 0.84 11.31
C ASP A 138 9.45 -0.60 11.25
N ASP A 139 8.13 -0.70 11.08
CA ASP A 139 7.42 -1.96 10.91
C ASP A 139 7.37 -2.43 9.46
N GLY A 140 8.07 -1.75 8.55
CA GLY A 140 7.97 -1.92 7.11
C GLY A 140 6.89 -1.05 6.45
N TYR A 141 6.00 -0.42 7.24
CA TYR A 141 4.98 0.48 6.73
C TYR A 141 5.25 1.95 7.07
N CYS A 142 5.47 2.28 8.35
CA CYS A 142 5.90 3.61 8.75
C CYS A 142 7.41 3.75 8.50
N THR A 143 7.78 4.21 7.31
CA THR A 143 9.19 4.42 6.90
C THR A 143 9.50 5.90 6.72
N PRO A 144 10.79 6.31 6.80
CA PRO A 144 11.19 7.69 6.51
C PRO A 144 10.75 8.15 5.12
N LEU A 145 10.88 7.28 4.11
CA LEU A 145 10.43 7.55 2.74
C LEU A 145 8.93 7.89 2.70
N LEU A 146 8.08 7.03 3.28
CA LEU A 146 6.64 7.26 3.28
C LEU A 146 6.30 8.55 4.03
N LEU A 147 6.94 8.80 5.18
CA LEU A 147 6.71 10.00 5.97
C LEU A 147 7.11 11.27 5.19
N TYR A 148 8.29 11.34 4.57
CA TYR A 148 8.67 12.50 3.75
C TYR A 148 7.70 12.72 2.57
N SER A 149 7.24 11.64 1.92
CA SER A 149 6.28 11.76 0.81
C SER A 149 4.91 12.32 1.26
N MET A 150 4.45 11.93 2.45
CA MET A 150 3.22 12.45 3.04
C MET A 150 3.36 13.93 3.41
N LEU A 151 4.49 14.31 4.03
CA LEU A 151 4.78 15.69 4.40
C LEU A 151 4.90 16.60 3.16
N ALA A 152 5.51 16.11 2.08
CA ALA A 152 5.63 16.86 0.82
C ALA A 152 4.25 17.22 0.24
N LEU A 153 3.33 16.26 0.17
CA LEU A 153 1.96 16.53 -0.29
C LEU A 153 1.19 17.45 0.63
N ALA A 154 1.28 17.24 1.94
CA ALA A 154 0.59 18.05 2.92
C ALA A 154 1.06 19.50 2.96
N ALA A 155 2.37 19.73 2.77
CA ALA A 155 2.98 21.06 2.78
C ALA A 155 2.32 22.02 1.77
N ARG A 156 1.81 21.52 0.64
CA ARG A 156 1.09 22.31 -0.36
C ARG A 156 -0.22 22.93 0.15
N TYR A 157 -0.77 22.39 1.24
CA TYR A 157 -1.98 22.90 1.89
C TYR A 157 -1.68 23.63 3.22
N SER A 158 -0.41 23.79 3.58
CA SER A 158 0.00 24.56 4.76
C SER A 158 0.29 26.02 4.39
N ASP A 159 -0.18 26.94 5.23
CA ASP A 159 0.14 28.36 5.13
C ASP A 159 1.49 28.72 5.76
N ASN A 160 2.15 27.76 6.42
CA ASN A 160 3.39 27.97 7.15
C ASN A 160 4.57 28.27 6.19
N PRO A 161 5.20 29.46 6.26
CA PRO A 161 6.32 29.78 5.37
C PRO A 161 7.54 28.88 5.55
N LYS A 162 7.69 28.20 6.71
CA LYS A 162 8.81 27.30 6.99
C LYS A 162 8.81 26.04 6.10
N VAL A 163 7.68 25.67 5.50
CA VAL A 163 7.59 24.50 4.62
C VAL A 163 7.92 24.81 3.16
N ARG A 164 8.29 26.07 2.87
CA ARG A 164 8.60 26.59 1.53
C ARG A 164 10.10 26.79 1.39
N THR A 165 10.68 26.33 0.29
CA THR A 165 12.10 26.62 -0.02
C THR A 165 12.31 28.10 -0.33
N VAL A 166 11.30 28.77 -0.89
CA VAL A 166 11.26 30.23 -1.07
C VAL A 166 10.11 30.79 -0.22
N PRO A 167 10.38 31.53 0.88
CA PRO A 167 9.35 31.90 1.86
C PRO A 167 8.12 32.63 1.28
N ASN A 168 8.35 33.46 0.25
CA ASN A 168 7.32 34.28 -0.40
C ASN A 168 6.62 33.58 -1.57
N ASP A 169 7.00 32.34 -1.90
CA ASP A 169 6.42 31.58 -3.01
C ASP A 169 5.78 30.28 -2.50
N SER A 170 4.46 30.28 -2.45
CA SER A 170 3.67 29.13 -2.00
C SER A 170 3.80 27.90 -2.92
N SER A 171 4.24 28.07 -4.17
CA SER A 171 4.44 26.94 -5.10
C SER A 171 5.62 26.05 -4.72
N THR A 172 6.54 26.56 -3.89
CA THR A 172 7.73 25.83 -3.40
C THR A 172 7.47 25.05 -2.11
N ALA A 173 6.22 25.03 -1.63
CA ALA A 173 5.85 24.30 -0.43
C ALA A 173 6.04 22.78 -0.62
N GLY A 174 6.85 22.16 0.23
CA GLY A 174 7.11 20.72 0.21
C GLY A 174 8.25 20.28 -0.71
N ASP A 175 8.93 21.20 -1.40
CA ASP A 175 10.02 20.87 -2.34
C ASP A 175 11.18 20.12 -1.67
N ASP A 176 11.61 20.58 -0.49
CA ASP A 176 12.68 19.93 0.27
C ASP A 176 12.28 18.53 0.77
N PHE A 177 11.01 18.34 1.16
CA PHE A 177 10.50 17.03 1.55
C PHE A 177 10.41 16.08 0.35
N SER A 178 9.91 16.57 -0.79
CA SER A 178 9.84 15.81 -2.03
C SER A 178 11.23 15.37 -2.49
N LYS A 179 12.21 16.28 -2.46
CA LYS A 179 13.60 15.99 -2.81
C LYS A 179 14.21 14.89 -1.93
N LYS A 180 13.99 14.94 -0.61
CA LYS A 180 14.43 13.90 0.34
C LYS A 180 13.73 12.56 0.04
N ALA A 181 12.42 12.56 -0.21
CA ALA A 181 11.66 11.36 -0.57
C ALA A 181 12.12 10.75 -1.91
N GLN A 182 12.39 11.56 -2.93
CA GLN A 182 12.90 11.07 -4.22
C GLN A 182 14.26 10.36 -4.05
N ALA A 183 15.17 10.93 -3.26
CA ALA A 183 16.46 10.31 -2.97
C ALA A 183 16.30 8.92 -2.30
N LEU A 184 15.49 8.86 -1.23
CA LEU A 184 15.20 7.61 -0.53
C LEU A 184 14.50 6.57 -1.42
N LEU A 185 13.60 7.00 -2.30
CA LEU A 185 12.93 6.11 -3.24
C LEU A 185 13.94 5.37 -4.11
N PHE A 186 14.93 6.07 -4.69
CA PHE A 186 15.94 5.47 -5.54
C PHE A 186 16.90 4.51 -4.81
N GLU A 187 17.03 4.64 -3.48
CA GLU A 187 17.73 3.68 -2.65
C GLU A 187 16.87 2.41 -2.42
N GLU A 188 15.58 2.59 -2.12
CA GLU A 188 14.64 1.51 -1.80
C GLU A 188 14.14 0.72 -3.03
N ILE A 189 14.24 1.24 -4.27
CA ILE A 189 13.70 0.54 -5.46
C ILE A 189 14.26 -0.88 -5.67
N LYS A 190 15.44 -1.17 -5.12
CA LYS A 190 16.09 -2.49 -5.23
C LYS A 190 15.34 -3.56 -4.45
N ALA A 191 14.76 -3.16 -3.31
CA ALA A 191 13.96 -4.01 -2.42
C ALA A 191 12.73 -3.21 -1.96
N PRO A 192 11.73 -3.03 -2.85
CA PRO A 192 10.62 -2.12 -2.60
C PRO A 192 9.56 -2.73 -1.68
N ARG A 193 9.10 -1.97 -0.69
CA ARG A 193 8.03 -2.37 0.24
C ARG A 193 6.68 -1.79 -0.20
N VAL A 194 5.60 -2.18 0.47
CA VAL A 194 4.26 -1.56 0.27
C VAL A 194 4.31 -0.05 0.54
N SER A 195 5.06 0.36 1.56
CA SER A 195 5.31 1.78 1.86
C SER A 195 6.04 2.50 0.72
N THR A 196 7.02 1.87 0.08
CA THR A 196 7.74 2.39 -1.10
C THR A 196 6.78 2.61 -2.29
N VAL A 197 5.84 1.68 -2.53
CA VAL A 197 4.77 1.82 -3.55
C VAL A 197 3.93 3.06 -3.27
N VAL A 198 3.43 3.19 -2.03
CA VAL A 198 2.58 4.32 -1.64
C VAL A 198 3.34 5.64 -1.72
N ALA A 199 4.61 5.66 -1.32
CA ALA A 199 5.46 6.85 -1.40
C ALA A 199 5.72 7.29 -2.85
N ALA A 200 5.95 6.35 -3.77
CA ALA A 200 6.08 6.66 -5.19
C ALA A 200 4.77 7.23 -5.78
N ALA A 201 3.62 6.71 -5.35
CA ALA A 201 2.31 7.27 -5.74
C ALA A 201 2.10 8.69 -5.18
N HIS A 202 2.56 8.97 -3.96
CA HIS A 202 2.54 10.34 -3.41
C HIS A 202 3.44 11.30 -4.20
N LEU A 203 4.65 10.87 -4.55
CA LEU A 203 5.57 11.66 -5.37
C LEU A 203 4.98 11.96 -6.75
N SER A 204 4.28 11.00 -7.35
CA SER A 204 3.52 11.22 -8.58
C SER A 204 2.50 12.35 -8.41
N LEU A 205 1.63 12.26 -7.40
CA LEU A 205 0.63 13.29 -7.11
C LEU A 205 1.27 14.66 -6.84
N PHE A 206 2.42 14.68 -6.19
CA PHE A 206 3.15 15.92 -5.89
C PHE A 206 3.64 16.59 -7.18
N GLU A 207 4.32 15.85 -8.07
CA GLU A 207 4.85 16.38 -9.33
C GLU A 207 3.73 16.82 -10.29
N MET A 208 2.65 16.03 -10.40
CA MET A 208 1.49 16.41 -11.21
C MET A 208 0.88 17.73 -10.71
N ALA A 209 0.83 17.92 -9.39
CA ALA A 209 0.27 19.12 -8.80
C ALA A 209 1.21 20.34 -8.84
N LYS A 210 2.45 20.16 -9.31
CA LYS A 210 3.41 21.21 -9.70
C LYS A 210 3.44 21.48 -11.21
N ASP A 211 2.45 20.97 -11.95
CA ASP A 211 2.39 21.02 -13.41
C ASP A 211 3.58 20.31 -14.10
N ASN A 212 4.31 19.45 -13.37
CA ASN A 212 5.37 18.59 -13.92
C ASN A 212 4.80 17.21 -14.27
N GLU A 213 3.78 17.22 -15.13
CA GLU A 213 3.01 16.03 -15.51
C GLU A 213 3.88 14.85 -16.01
N PRO A 214 4.90 15.04 -16.87
CA PRO A 214 5.75 13.93 -17.30
C PRO A 214 6.46 13.22 -16.15
N SER A 215 6.96 13.97 -15.16
CA SER A 215 7.58 13.37 -13.99
C SER A 215 6.56 12.67 -13.09
N GLY A 216 5.37 13.25 -12.97
CA GLY A 216 4.23 12.64 -12.30
C GLY A 216 3.89 11.25 -12.83
N TRP A 217 3.77 11.12 -14.16
CA TRP A 217 3.50 9.83 -14.83
C TRP A 217 4.63 8.81 -14.64
N ILE A 218 5.90 9.25 -14.63
CA ILE A 218 7.04 8.37 -14.37
C ILE A 218 6.96 7.78 -12.96
N TYR A 219 6.73 8.60 -11.94
CA TYR A 219 6.61 8.13 -10.56
C TYR A 219 5.41 7.19 -10.37
N LEU A 220 4.30 7.45 -11.07
CA LEU A 220 3.15 6.55 -11.05
C LEU A 220 3.47 5.19 -11.68
N GLY A 221 4.17 5.20 -12.81
CA GLY A 221 4.65 3.98 -13.46
C GLY A 221 5.60 3.17 -12.57
N ILE A 222 6.49 3.85 -11.82
CA ILE A 222 7.35 3.23 -10.81
C ILE A 222 6.48 2.57 -9.71
N ALA A 223 5.52 3.31 -9.14
CA ALA A 223 4.61 2.80 -8.12
C ALA A 223 3.86 1.54 -8.58
N ILE A 224 3.24 1.60 -9.76
CA ILE A 224 2.48 0.48 -10.34
C ILE A 224 3.39 -0.72 -10.61
N ARG A 225 4.60 -0.51 -11.15
CA ARG A 225 5.52 -1.62 -11.43
C ARG A 225 5.98 -2.32 -10.14
N MET A 226 6.26 -1.55 -9.09
CA MET A 226 6.57 -2.10 -7.76
C MET A 226 5.35 -2.84 -7.19
N ALA A 227 4.14 -2.30 -7.34
CA ALA A 227 2.90 -2.96 -6.90
C ALA A 227 2.67 -4.31 -7.59
N TYR A 228 2.94 -4.41 -8.89
CA TYR A 228 2.94 -5.68 -9.63
C TYR A 228 4.03 -6.62 -9.12
N ASN A 229 5.26 -6.13 -8.93
CA ASN A 229 6.38 -6.94 -8.44
C ASN A 229 6.10 -7.52 -7.06
N LEU A 230 5.40 -6.79 -6.20
CA LEU A 230 4.99 -7.24 -4.88
C LEU A 230 3.74 -8.13 -4.90
N GLY A 231 3.03 -8.25 -6.03
CA GLY A 231 1.78 -9.01 -6.12
C GLY A 231 0.61 -8.36 -5.38
N LEU A 232 0.54 -7.03 -5.32
CA LEU A 232 -0.56 -6.32 -4.64
C LEU A 232 -1.91 -6.49 -5.38
N HIS A 233 -1.85 -6.78 -6.67
CA HIS A 233 -2.99 -7.04 -7.55
C HIS A 233 -3.62 -8.43 -7.38
N ILE A 234 -2.95 -9.33 -6.66
CA ILE A 234 -3.40 -10.71 -6.48
C ILE A 234 -4.30 -10.82 -5.24
N ASN A 235 -5.34 -11.65 -5.34
CA ASN A 235 -6.23 -11.92 -4.22
C ASN A 235 -5.48 -12.66 -3.09
N PRO A 236 -5.42 -12.10 -1.87
CA PRO A 236 -4.63 -12.68 -0.79
C PRO A 236 -5.31 -13.84 -0.05
N HIS A 237 -6.49 -14.29 -0.48
CA HIS A 237 -7.29 -15.33 0.20
C HIS A 237 -6.48 -16.56 0.63
N LEU A 238 -5.62 -17.09 -0.23
CA LEU A 238 -4.81 -18.28 0.08
C LEU A 238 -3.78 -18.02 1.19
N TRP A 239 -3.19 -16.82 1.24
CA TRP A 239 -2.20 -16.46 2.27
C TRP A 239 -2.83 -16.17 3.63
N VAL A 240 -4.08 -15.73 3.63
CA VAL A 240 -4.87 -15.61 4.86
C VAL A 240 -5.19 -16.99 5.41
N LEU A 241 -5.62 -17.92 4.55
CA LEU A 241 -5.92 -19.30 4.96
C LEU A 241 -4.69 -20.04 5.50
N SER A 242 -3.51 -19.81 4.92
CA SER A 242 -2.26 -20.41 5.40
C SER A 242 -1.71 -19.77 6.68
N GLY A 243 -2.33 -18.68 7.16
CA GLY A 243 -1.83 -17.91 8.31
C GLY A 243 -0.56 -17.10 8.01
N SER A 244 -0.17 -16.98 6.73
CA SER A 244 1.04 -16.27 6.30
C SER A 244 0.85 -14.74 6.24
N MET A 245 -0.40 -14.25 6.29
CA MET A 245 -0.73 -12.83 6.20
C MET A 245 -1.81 -12.44 7.20
N THR A 246 -1.57 -11.35 7.91
CA THR A 246 -2.52 -10.78 8.87
C THR A 246 -3.62 -9.96 8.17
N PRO A 247 -4.79 -9.74 8.81
CA PRO A 247 -5.83 -8.90 8.24
C PRO A 247 -5.39 -7.45 7.96
N ASP A 248 -4.53 -6.88 8.82
CA ASP A 248 -3.98 -5.53 8.62
C ASP A 248 -3.12 -5.49 7.34
N GLU A 249 -2.29 -6.51 7.08
CA GLU A 249 -1.45 -6.59 5.87
C GLU A 249 -2.27 -6.75 4.59
N VAL A 250 -3.33 -7.55 4.63
CA VAL A 250 -4.28 -7.68 3.50
C VAL A 250 -4.86 -6.33 3.14
N GLU A 251 -5.33 -5.59 4.14
CA GLU A 251 -5.93 -4.27 3.95
C GLU A 251 -4.90 -3.27 3.40
N LEU A 252 -3.68 -3.24 3.97
CA LEU A 252 -2.58 -2.39 3.48
C LEU A 252 -2.30 -2.61 1.99
N ARG A 253 -2.18 -3.87 1.57
CA ARG A 253 -1.90 -4.24 0.18
C ARG A 253 -3.06 -3.86 -0.75
N SER A 254 -4.29 -4.10 -0.31
CA SER A 254 -5.51 -3.72 -1.02
C SER A 254 -5.60 -2.21 -1.23
N ILE A 255 -5.39 -1.43 -0.17
CA ILE A 255 -5.41 0.04 -0.22
C ILE A 255 -4.35 0.56 -1.19
N ALA A 256 -3.11 0.08 -1.08
CA ALA A 256 -2.03 0.51 -1.96
C ALA A 256 -2.34 0.19 -3.44
N TRP A 257 -2.81 -1.03 -3.73
CA TRP A 257 -3.15 -1.43 -5.10
C TRP A 257 -4.28 -0.58 -5.69
N TRP A 258 -5.43 -0.53 -5.00
CA TRP A 258 -6.59 0.20 -5.50
C TRP A 258 -6.34 1.71 -5.54
N GLY A 259 -5.58 2.26 -4.60
CA GLY A 259 -5.16 3.65 -4.61
C GLY A 259 -4.32 3.98 -5.85
N CYS A 260 -3.26 3.20 -6.13
CA CYS A 260 -2.47 3.38 -7.36
C CYS A 260 -3.31 3.23 -8.63
N TYR A 261 -4.19 2.21 -8.68
CA TYR A 261 -5.08 1.99 -9.81
C TYR A 261 -6.04 3.16 -10.07
N MET A 262 -6.53 3.81 -9.01
CA MET A 262 -7.42 4.96 -9.11
C MET A 262 -6.71 6.22 -9.62
N ILE A 263 -5.40 6.36 -9.41
CA ILE A 263 -4.62 7.50 -9.91
C ILE A 263 -4.30 7.34 -11.40
N GLU A 264 -4.02 6.10 -11.84
CA GLU A 264 -3.70 5.77 -13.23
C GLU A 264 -4.87 5.93 -14.19
N LYS A 265 -6.10 5.76 -13.69
CA LYS A 265 -7.31 5.61 -14.51
C LYS A 265 -8.02 6.94 -14.77
#